data_AF-A0A480SLN1-F1
#
_entry.id   AF-A0A480SLN1-F1
#
_cell.length_a   1.000
_cell.length_b   1.000
_cell.length_c   1.000
_cell.angle_alpha   90.00
_cell.angle_beta   90.00
_cell.angle_gamma   90.00
#
_symmetry.space_group_name_H-M   'P 1'
#
loop_
_entity.id
_entity.type
_entity.pdbx_description
1 polymer ?
#
loop_
_entity_poly.entity_id
_entity_poly.type
_entity_poly.pdbx_seq_one_letter_code
_entity_poly.pdbx_strand_id
1 'polypeptide(L)'
;MDFPRALITIFHGKGTMASWPFSRRWRVSDPILFQVTLAAALLATVLGKCGPPPYLQFASPISELNETEFETGTTLKYNCRPGYRKITAKNHVLTCESRGTWNYIEFCVKKQCGNPGELLNGQVKVKTDYSLGSQIEFSCSEGYVLVGPTTSYCEIQEKGVGWSEYLPRCMIVKCEPPPAISNGKHNGGDEDFYTYGSSVTYSCDSDFSMLGKASISCSVENETIGVWSPSPPICKKINCLQPVVKNGKITSGFGPIYAYKESILFGCDKGFRLKGSNLIHCEADSNWSPPPPICELHGCAGLPNIPHATWRRYSYSLPTEEVYGVDTVMSYYCLSGYRPKTSGSLTVTCQEDFKWSSYIECVEVCCPVPDVDHISITYRKKNQSANHCTYYSGDKISYTCNNNEKVRYVSSCSEQGTWRPRMPVCDRGCDNPPVVAHGHHTQIIGLFGMKKDEVVYKCDEGYTLVGEDRLFCHYSRWSPAAPRCKAQCLKPVIDHGKLSVDQDKYTESEIITVQCDSGYGLVGPQNITCIEDRTWHPQVPKCEWEYPEDCEQVHEGKKLMQCLPNPEEIKLALELYKLSLEIKLLKRQIDEKADLESSV
;
A
#
# COMPACT_ATOMS: atom_id res chain seq x y z
N MET A 1 0.90 -14.72 -53.98
CA MET A 1 1.54 -14.40 -55.27
C MET A 1 0.82 -15.20 -56.34
N ASP A 2 -0.09 -14.50 -57.04
CA ASP A 2 -0.64 -14.64 -58.41
C ASP A 2 -0.77 -16.05 -59.04
N PHE A 3 -1.89 -16.52 -59.60
CA PHE A 3 -2.96 -15.90 -60.41
C PHE A 3 -4.34 -16.62 -60.22
N PRO A 4 -5.48 -15.99 -60.58
CA PRO A 4 -6.84 -16.51 -60.37
C PRO A 4 -7.51 -17.12 -61.64
N ARG A 5 -8.48 -18.02 -61.44
CA ARG A 5 -9.47 -18.45 -62.44
C ARG A 5 -10.74 -17.62 -62.30
N ALA A 6 -11.18 -17.02 -63.43
CA ALA A 6 -12.37 -16.20 -63.54
C ALA A 6 -13.67 -17.02 -63.59
N LEU A 7 -14.69 -16.51 -62.88
CA LEU A 7 -16.10 -16.86 -63.01
C LEU A 7 -16.72 -16.08 -64.19
N ILE A 8 -17.54 -16.75 -65.01
CA ILE A 8 -18.40 -16.11 -66.00
C ILE A 8 -19.84 -16.14 -65.48
N THR A 9 -20.39 -14.96 -65.24
CA THR A 9 -21.79 -14.71 -64.90
C THR A 9 -22.56 -14.30 -66.16
N ILE A 10 -23.75 -14.86 -66.32
CA ILE A 10 -24.73 -14.53 -67.37
C ILE A 10 -25.44 -13.22 -66.98
N PHE A 11 -25.53 -12.26 -67.91
CA PHE A 11 -26.46 -11.13 -67.83
C PHE A 11 -27.26 -10.99 -69.12
N HIS A 12 -28.58 -10.98 -68.94
CA HIS A 12 -29.63 -10.78 -69.95
C HIS A 12 -29.75 -9.30 -70.33
N GLY A 13 -29.73 -8.99 -71.63
CA GLY A 13 -30.00 -7.65 -72.18
C GLY A 13 -31.49 -7.42 -72.44
N LYS A 14 -31.98 -6.22 -72.11
CA LYS A 14 -33.34 -5.70 -72.39
C LYS A 14 -33.33 -4.80 -73.64
N GLY A 15 -34.20 -5.13 -74.59
CA GLY A 15 -35.20 -4.28 -75.29
C GLY A 15 -34.80 -3.01 -76.04
N THR A 16 -35.27 -2.89 -77.29
CA THR A 16 -35.90 -1.67 -77.84
C THR A 16 -36.98 -2.03 -78.88
N MET A 17 -38.09 -1.28 -78.85
CA MET A 17 -39.22 -1.28 -79.79
C MET A 17 -38.96 -0.30 -80.95
N ALA A 18 -39.48 -0.59 -82.14
CA ALA A 18 -39.88 0.43 -83.12
C ALA A 18 -40.99 -0.09 -84.04
N SER A 19 -41.94 0.79 -84.32
CA SER A 19 -43.25 0.61 -84.95
C SER A 19 -43.26 0.74 -86.48
N TRP A 20 -44.27 0.10 -87.07
CA TRP A 20 -44.86 0.18 -88.44
C TRP A 20 -44.96 1.58 -89.07
N PRO A 21 -45.05 1.72 -90.43
CA PRO A 21 -46.30 1.48 -91.20
C PRO A 21 -46.23 0.97 -92.67
N PHE A 22 -47.39 0.43 -93.12
CA PHE A 22 -48.08 0.48 -94.45
C PHE A 22 -47.24 0.30 -95.75
N SER A 23 -47.61 -0.46 -96.78
CA SER A 23 -48.92 -0.92 -97.30
C SER A 23 -48.71 -1.75 -98.58
N ARG A 24 -49.55 -2.76 -98.85
CA ARG A 24 -50.39 -2.81 -100.07
C ARG A 24 -51.31 -4.03 -100.12
N ARG A 25 -52.49 -3.72 -100.67
CA ARG A 25 -53.69 -4.53 -100.83
C ARG A 25 -53.51 -5.80 -101.67
N TRP A 26 -54.16 -6.84 -101.16
CA TRP A 26 -54.90 -7.91 -101.81
C TRP A 26 -55.38 -7.71 -103.26
N ARG A 27 -55.41 -8.82 -104.00
CA ARG A 27 -56.59 -9.19 -104.79
C ARG A 27 -56.91 -10.68 -104.54
N VAL A 28 -58.08 -10.92 -103.96
CA VAL A 28 -58.77 -12.22 -103.82
C VAL A 28 -59.63 -12.43 -105.07
N SER A 29 -59.82 -13.68 -105.46
CA SER A 29 -61.02 -14.13 -106.18
C SER A 29 -61.71 -15.17 -105.29
N ASP A 30 -62.88 -14.80 -104.77
CA ASP A 30 -64.06 -15.51 -104.22
C ASP A 30 -64.08 -17.04 -103.95
N PRO A 31 -65.10 -17.63 -103.25
CA PRO A 31 -66.31 -17.04 -102.64
C PRO A 31 -66.74 -17.60 -101.24
N ILE A 32 -67.45 -16.74 -100.50
CA ILE A 32 -68.72 -16.96 -99.76
C ILE A 32 -68.86 -18.11 -98.72
N LEU A 33 -69.42 -17.72 -97.56
CA LEU A 33 -70.20 -18.52 -96.59
C LEU A 33 -69.51 -18.96 -95.27
N PHE A 34 -69.12 -17.97 -94.46
CA PHE A 34 -69.01 -18.14 -93.01
C PHE A 34 -70.38 -17.85 -92.37
N GLN A 35 -70.89 -18.79 -91.56
CA GLN A 35 -71.69 -18.59 -90.34
C GLN A 35 -72.51 -19.87 -90.03
N VAL A 36 -71.84 -20.92 -89.56
CA VAL A 36 -72.39 -21.86 -88.58
C VAL A 36 -71.26 -22.24 -87.62
N THR A 37 -70.90 -21.34 -86.72
CA THR A 37 -69.85 -21.60 -85.72
C THR A 37 -70.24 -21.00 -84.38
N LEU A 38 -71.11 -21.69 -83.63
CA LEU A 38 -71.13 -21.60 -82.17
C LEU A 38 -71.92 -22.79 -81.59
N ALA A 39 -71.21 -23.85 -81.20
CA ALA A 39 -71.58 -24.90 -80.21
C ALA A 39 -70.98 -26.29 -80.52
N ALA A 40 -69.76 -26.36 -81.08
CA ALA A 40 -69.03 -27.62 -81.23
C ALA A 40 -67.58 -27.51 -80.71
N ALA A 41 -67.38 -26.80 -79.60
CA ALA A 41 -66.05 -26.53 -79.04
C ALA A 41 -65.79 -27.11 -77.64
N LEU A 42 -66.56 -28.11 -77.15
CA LEU A 42 -66.43 -28.56 -75.75
C LEU A 42 -66.33 -30.08 -75.49
N LEU A 43 -66.03 -30.92 -76.48
CA LEU A 43 -65.66 -32.33 -76.23
C LEU A 43 -64.60 -32.85 -77.20
N ALA A 44 -63.53 -32.08 -77.43
CA ALA A 44 -62.26 -32.70 -77.81
C ALA A 44 -61.45 -32.84 -76.52
N THR A 45 -61.55 -33.98 -75.84
CA THR A 45 -60.46 -34.39 -74.95
C THR A 45 -59.23 -34.47 -75.84
N VAL A 46 -58.37 -33.45 -75.80
CA VAL A 46 -57.03 -33.54 -76.39
C VAL A 46 -56.30 -34.58 -75.54
N LEU A 47 -56.46 -35.85 -75.91
CA LEU A 47 -55.62 -36.92 -75.42
C LEU A 47 -54.20 -36.58 -75.89
N GLY A 48 -53.39 -36.08 -74.97
CA GLY A 48 -51.99 -35.81 -75.26
C GLY A 48 -51.28 -37.14 -75.55
N LYS A 49 -50.68 -37.27 -76.73
CA LYS A 49 -49.75 -38.36 -77.01
C LYS A 49 -48.44 -38.10 -76.27
N CYS A 50 -47.85 -39.15 -75.69
CA CYS A 50 -46.52 -39.04 -75.08
C CYS A 50 -45.44 -39.15 -76.16
N GLY A 51 -44.38 -38.34 -76.05
CA GLY A 51 -43.16 -38.52 -76.85
C GLY A 51 -42.34 -39.73 -76.38
N PRO A 52 -41.09 -39.91 -76.85
CA PRO A 52 -40.22 -40.99 -76.40
C PRO A 52 -40.04 -40.97 -74.88
N PRO A 53 -40.01 -42.13 -74.21
CA PRO A 53 -39.86 -42.18 -72.77
C PRO A 53 -38.52 -41.60 -72.31
N PRO A 54 -38.45 -41.01 -71.10
CA PRO A 54 -37.22 -40.44 -70.59
C PRO A 54 -36.16 -41.53 -70.36
N TYR A 55 -34.89 -41.14 -70.47
CA TYR A 55 -33.79 -42.03 -70.12
C TYR A 55 -33.72 -42.23 -68.60
N LEU A 56 -33.90 -43.47 -68.15
CA LEU A 56 -33.81 -43.84 -66.74
C LEU A 56 -32.43 -44.43 -66.43
N GLN A 57 -31.73 -43.86 -65.43
CA GLN A 57 -30.41 -44.35 -64.99
C GLN A 57 -30.45 -45.73 -64.32
N PHE A 58 -31.62 -46.16 -63.84
CA PHE A 58 -31.81 -47.42 -63.11
C PHE A 58 -32.48 -48.53 -63.94
N ALA A 59 -33.06 -48.21 -65.09
CA ALA A 59 -33.83 -49.16 -65.90
C ALA A 59 -33.71 -48.89 -67.41
N SER A 60 -33.90 -49.94 -68.20
CA SER A 60 -33.96 -49.88 -69.67
C SER A 60 -35.20 -50.59 -70.17
N PRO A 61 -35.78 -50.17 -71.31
CA PRO A 61 -36.91 -50.87 -71.90
C PRO A 61 -36.52 -52.31 -72.27
N ILE A 62 -37.47 -53.25 -72.16
CA ILE A 62 -37.21 -54.67 -72.43
C ILE A 62 -37.03 -54.93 -73.93
N SER A 63 -37.75 -54.19 -74.75
CA SER A 63 -37.70 -54.22 -76.20
C SER A 63 -37.20 -52.88 -76.74
N GLU A 64 -36.58 -52.90 -77.91
CA GLU A 64 -36.22 -51.67 -78.62
C GLU A 64 -37.50 -50.89 -78.99
N LEU A 65 -37.46 -49.58 -78.76
CA LEU A 65 -38.58 -48.68 -79.03
C LEU A 65 -38.24 -47.86 -80.28
N ASN A 66 -38.93 -48.15 -81.39
CA ASN A 66 -38.76 -47.45 -82.66
C ASN A 66 -39.82 -46.35 -82.86
N GLU A 67 -40.84 -46.32 -82.02
CA GLU A 67 -41.94 -45.36 -82.05
C GLU A 67 -41.55 -44.05 -81.35
N THR A 68 -41.94 -42.93 -81.95
CA THR A 68 -41.67 -41.58 -81.43
C THR A 68 -42.88 -40.92 -80.76
N GLU A 69 -44.07 -41.49 -80.93
CA GLU A 69 -45.33 -41.05 -80.31
C GLU A 69 -46.12 -42.25 -79.76
N PHE A 70 -46.63 -42.12 -78.54
CA PHE A 70 -47.38 -43.17 -77.83
C PHE A 70 -48.76 -42.67 -77.41
N GLU A 71 -49.79 -43.50 -77.59
CA GLU A 71 -51.17 -43.14 -77.23
C GLU A 71 -51.36 -43.12 -75.71
N THR A 72 -52.29 -42.27 -75.23
CA THR A 72 -52.69 -42.24 -73.81
C THR A 72 -53.13 -43.64 -73.33
N GLY A 73 -52.62 -44.07 -72.18
CA GLY A 73 -52.86 -45.40 -71.62
C GLY A 73 -51.83 -46.46 -72.03
N THR A 74 -50.90 -46.13 -72.95
CA THR A 74 -49.81 -47.04 -73.33
C THR A 74 -48.91 -47.33 -72.12
N THR A 75 -48.63 -48.63 -71.89
CA THR A 75 -47.74 -49.09 -70.83
C THR A 75 -46.49 -49.76 -71.40
N LEU A 76 -45.31 -49.20 -71.12
CA LEU A 76 -44.03 -49.74 -71.56
C LEU A 76 -43.38 -50.56 -70.44
N LYS A 77 -42.92 -51.78 -70.73
CA LYS A 77 -42.24 -52.65 -69.74
C LYS A 77 -40.73 -52.44 -69.73
N TYR A 78 -40.16 -52.38 -68.54
CA TYR A 78 -38.74 -52.12 -68.29
C TYR A 78 -38.08 -53.25 -67.50
N ASN A 79 -36.76 -53.40 -67.66
CA ASN A 79 -35.91 -54.20 -66.80
C ASN A 79 -34.91 -53.31 -66.07
N CYS A 80 -34.48 -53.72 -64.88
CA CYS A 80 -33.45 -52.98 -64.15
C CYS A 80 -32.10 -53.10 -64.85
N ARG A 81 -31.34 -52.01 -64.88
CA ARG A 81 -29.97 -52.01 -65.38
C ARG A 81 -29.04 -52.81 -64.45
N PRO A 82 -27.88 -53.28 -64.94
CA PRO A 82 -26.86 -53.91 -64.09
C PRO A 82 -26.54 -53.05 -62.87
N GLY A 83 -26.36 -53.69 -61.71
CA GLY A 83 -26.18 -52.98 -60.44
C GLY A 83 -27.46 -52.50 -59.75
N TYR A 84 -28.64 -52.64 -60.39
CA TYR A 84 -29.95 -52.36 -59.79
C TYR A 84 -30.76 -53.65 -59.61
N ARG A 85 -31.66 -53.67 -58.62
CA ARG A 85 -32.59 -54.77 -58.34
C ARG A 85 -34.03 -54.27 -58.29
N LYS A 86 -34.97 -55.15 -58.62
CA LYS A 86 -36.41 -54.90 -58.59
C LYS A 86 -36.88 -54.70 -57.16
N ILE A 87 -37.73 -53.71 -56.92
CA ILE A 87 -38.38 -53.50 -55.60
C ILE A 87 -39.51 -54.50 -55.41
N THR A 88 -40.37 -54.66 -56.41
CA THR A 88 -41.52 -55.58 -56.41
C THR A 88 -41.55 -56.40 -57.70
N ALA A 89 -42.09 -57.63 -57.66
CA ALA A 89 -42.17 -58.47 -58.86
C ALA A 89 -43.18 -57.97 -59.91
N LYS A 90 -44.16 -57.16 -59.48
CA LYS A 90 -45.21 -56.57 -60.31
C LYS A 90 -45.05 -55.04 -60.23
N ASN A 91 -45.04 -54.37 -61.40
CA ASN A 91 -44.91 -52.91 -61.61
C ASN A 91 -43.53 -52.39 -62.08
N HIS A 92 -43.01 -52.91 -63.20
CA HIS A 92 -41.87 -52.33 -63.94
C HIS A 92 -42.36 -51.65 -65.23
N VAL A 93 -43.36 -50.78 -65.12
CA VAL A 93 -44.00 -50.16 -66.28
C VAL A 93 -44.04 -48.65 -66.19
N LEU A 94 -43.85 -47.99 -67.34
CA LEU A 94 -44.12 -46.57 -67.54
C LEU A 94 -45.47 -46.44 -68.23
N THR A 95 -46.35 -45.59 -67.71
CA THR A 95 -47.70 -45.38 -68.27
C THR A 95 -47.82 -43.98 -68.85
N CYS A 96 -48.26 -43.87 -70.10
CA CYS A 96 -48.56 -42.58 -70.71
C CYS A 96 -49.90 -42.04 -70.19
N GLU A 97 -49.89 -40.90 -69.49
CA GLU A 97 -51.09 -40.28 -68.95
C GLU A 97 -51.83 -39.40 -69.98
N SER A 98 -53.08 -39.06 -69.69
CA SER A 98 -53.95 -38.27 -70.57
C SER A 98 -53.45 -36.85 -70.87
N ARG A 99 -52.50 -36.35 -70.09
CA ARG A 99 -51.83 -35.07 -70.29
C ARG A 99 -50.57 -35.15 -71.17
N GLY A 100 -50.26 -36.32 -71.75
CA GLY A 100 -49.07 -36.52 -72.59
C GLY A 100 -47.75 -36.67 -71.81
N THR A 101 -47.83 -37.02 -70.51
CA THR A 101 -46.68 -37.22 -69.63
C THR A 101 -46.52 -38.68 -69.22
N TRP A 102 -45.27 -39.16 -69.16
CA TRP A 102 -44.97 -40.49 -68.64
C TRP A 102 -45.04 -40.50 -67.11
N ASN A 103 -45.88 -41.36 -66.55
CA ASN A 103 -45.97 -41.62 -65.11
C ASN A 103 -45.31 -42.95 -64.76
N TYR A 104 -44.47 -42.91 -63.73
CA TYR A 104 -43.81 -44.06 -63.14
C TYR A 104 -43.42 -43.78 -61.68
N ILE A 105 -43.30 -44.85 -60.92
CA ILE A 105 -42.61 -44.85 -59.62
C ILE A 105 -41.22 -45.46 -59.79
N GLU A 106 -40.27 -45.14 -58.91
CA GLU A 106 -39.00 -45.86 -58.91
C GLU A 106 -39.26 -47.34 -58.56
N PHE A 107 -39.01 -48.23 -59.53
CA PHE A 107 -39.25 -49.68 -59.39
C PHE A 107 -37.95 -50.50 -59.36
N CYS A 108 -36.80 -49.84 -59.54
CA CYS A 108 -35.47 -50.42 -59.39
C CYS A 108 -34.66 -49.60 -58.40
N VAL A 109 -34.04 -50.26 -57.43
CA VAL A 109 -33.12 -49.65 -56.45
C VAL A 109 -31.72 -50.18 -56.66
N LYS A 110 -30.71 -49.39 -56.28
CA LYS A 110 -29.33 -49.84 -56.28
C LYS A 110 -29.19 -51.14 -55.48
N LYS A 111 -28.45 -52.10 -56.01
CA LYS A 111 -27.94 -53.22 -55.22
C LYS A 111 -26.96 -52.69 -54.19
N GLN A 112 -26.84 -53.38 -53.08
CA GLN A 112 -25.91 -53.05 -52.01
C GLN A 112 -24.76 -54.05 -52.03
N CYS A 113 -23.54 -53.56 -51.86
CA CYS A 113 -22.38 -54.38 -51.57
C CYS A 113 -22.56 -55.07 -50.21
N GLY A 114 -21.96 -56.25 -50.07
CA GLY A 114 -21.94 -56.96 -48.79
C GLY A 114 -21.20 -56.16 -47.71
N ASN A 115 -21.42 -56.51 -46.45
CA ASN A 115 -20.60 -55.98 -45.37
C ASN A 115 -19.11 -56.32 -45.68
N PRO A 116 -18.22 -55.32 -45.78
CA PRO A 116 -16.82 -55.53 -46.13
C PRO A 116 -16.07 -56.41 -45.12
N GLY A 117 -16.62 -56.60 -43.92
CA GLY A 117 -16.01 -57.40 -42.84
C GLY A 117 -15.29 -56.52 -41.82
N GLU A 118 -14.73 -57.16 -40.79
CA GLU A 118 -13.99 -56.47 -39.73
C GLU A 118 -12.50 -56.38 -40.07
N LEU A 119 -11.92 -55.19 -39.91
CA LEU A 119 -10.50 -54.96 -40.09
C LEU A 119 -9.78 -55.15 -38.74
N LEU A 120 -9.03 -56.23 -38.59
CA LEU A 120 -8.27 -56.51 -37.36
C LEU A 120 -7.26 -55.38 -37.07
N ASN A 121 -7.24 -54.88 -35.83
CA ASN A 121 -6.41 -53.74 -35.40
C ASN A 121 -6.65 -52.47 -36.22
N GLY A 122 -7.87 -52.29 -36.72
CA GLY A 122 -8.30 -51.11 -37.45
C GLY A 122 -9.82 -51.00 -37.48
N GLN A 123 -10.30 -50.16 -38.39
CA GLN A 123 -11.71 -49.87 -38.59
C GLN A 123 -12.00 -49.56 -40.05
N VAL A 124 -13.18 -49.99 -40.49
CA VAL A 124 -13.74 -49.66 -41.81
C VAL A 124 -14.69 -48.48 -41.63
N LYS A 125 -14.32 -47.31 -42.14
CA LYS A 125 -15.11 -46.08 -42.10
C LYS A 125 -16.02 -46.02 -43.32
N VAL A 126 -17.33 -46.17 -43.10
CA VAL A 126 -18.33 -45.97 -44.15
C VAL A 126 -18.53 -44.47 -44.37
N LYS A 127 -18.13 -43.94 -45.53
CA LYS A 127 -18.29 -42.51 -45.83
C LYS A 127 -19.72 -42.15 -46.22
N THR A 128 -20.43 -43.08 -46.84
CA THR A 128 -21.77 -42.86 -47.43
C THR A 128 -22.73 -43.98 -47.00
N ASP A 129 -22.81 -45.07 -47.77
CA ASP A 129 -23.60 -46.26 -47.46
C ASP A 129 -23.00 -47.51 -48.15
N TYR A 130 -23.80 -48.57 -48.30
CA TYR A 130 -23.41 -49.80 -49.01
C TYR A 130 -23.90 -49.87 -50.46
N SER A 131 -24.55 -48.83 -50.98
CA SER A 131 -25.16 -48.83 -52.32
C SER A 131 -24.14 -48.71 -53.45
N LEU A 132 -24.54 -49.08 -54.67
CA LEU A 132 -23.71 -48.92 -55.86
C LEU A 132 -23.17 -47.49 -56.01
N GLY A 133 -21.85 -47.37 -56.13
CA GLY A 133 -21.10 -46.10 -56.22
C GLY A 133 -20.58 -45.57 -54.87
N SER A 134 -20.89 -46.23 -53.75
CA SER A 134 -20.48 -45.76 -52.42
C SER A 134 -19.03 -46.10 -52.09
N GLN A 135 -18.45 -45.32 -51.17
CA GLN A 135 -17.04 -45.39 -50.78
C GLN A 135 -16.88 -45.77 -49.31
N ILE A 136 -15.94 -46.68 -49.04
CA ILE A 136 -15.42 -46.98 -47.71
C ILE A 136 -13.94 -46.62 -47.62
N GLU A 137 -13.50 -46.25 -46.42
CA GLU A 137 -12.12 -45.91 -46.10
C GLU A 137 -11.60 -46.81 -44.98
N PHE A 138 -10.37 -47.27 -45.11
CA PHE A 138 -9.72 -48.12 -44.13
C PHE A 138 -8.78 -47.30 -43.26
N SER A 139 -8.79 -47.55 -41.96
CA SER A 139 -7.99 -46.83 -40.97
C SER A 139 -7.49 -47.84 -39.95
N CYS A 140 -6.19 -47.82 -39.63
CA CYS A 140 -5.67 -48.66 -38.56
C CYS A 140 -5.82 -48.00 -37.19
N SER A 141 -5.81 -48.81 -36.14
CA SER A 141 -5.74 -48.36 -34.75
C SER A 141 -4.36 -47.77 -34.46
N GLU A 142 -4.27 -46.96 -33.42
CA GLU A 142 -3.00 -46.36 -32.98
C GLU A 142 -1.93 -47.45 -32.74
N GLY A 143 -0.71 -47.21 -33.21
CA GLY A 143 0.39 -48.19 -33.15
C GLY A 143 0.43 -49.22 -34.29
N TYR A 144 -0.47 -49.12 -35.27
CA TYR A 144 -0.49 -49.98 -36.45
C TYR A 144 -0.41 -49.17 -37.75
N VAL A 145 0.31 -49.68 -38.73
CA VAL A 145 0.44 -49.10 -40.08
C VAL A 145 -0.44 -49.87 -41.05
N LEU A 146 -1.13 -49.13 -41.93
CA LEU A 146 -1.98 -49.70 -42.97
C LEU A 146 -1.14 -50.19 -44.15
N VAL A 147 -1.24 -51.48 -44.45
CA VAL A 147 -0.57 -52.12 -45.58
C VAL A 147 -1.62 -52.66 -46.55
N GLY A 148 -1.77 -51.97 -47.69
CA GLY A 148 -2.75 -52.28 -48.71
C GLY A 148 -3.53 -51.04 -49.18
N PRO A 149 -4.72 -51.23 -49.78
CA PRO A 149 -5.56 -50.14 -50.24
C PRO A 149 -6.10 -49.30 -49.07
N THR A 150 -6.18 -47.99 -49.25
CA THR A 150 -6.73 -47.04 -48.24
C THR A 150 -8.24 -46.85 -48.39
N THR A 151 -8.80 -47.11 -49.58
CA THR A 151 -10.22 -46.94 -49.89
C THR A 151 -10.73 -48.03 -50.83
N SER A 152 -12.03 -48.31 -50.78
CA SER A 152 -12.71 -49.24 -51.70
C SER A 152 -14.06 -48.68 -52.14
N TYR A 153 -14.49 -48.99 -53.37
CA TYR A 153 -15.72 -48.48 -53.98
C TYR A 153 -16.68 -49.63 -54.31
N CYS A 154 -17.99 -49.40 -54.15
CA CYS A 154 -19.01 -50.40 -54.48
C CYS A 154 -19.29 -50.36 -55.99
N GLU A 155 -18.80 -51.36 -56.73
CA GLU A 155 -18.83 -51.40 -58.19
C GLU A 155 -19.60 -52.61 -58.74
N ILE A 156 -19.90 -52.58 -60.03
CA ILE A 156 -20.60 -53.68 -60.72
C ILE A 156 -19.59 -54.80 -61.01
N GLN A 157 -19.92 -56.02 -60.58
CA GLN A 157 -19.14 -57.23 -60.84
C GLN A 157 -20.00 -58.27 -61.58
N GLU A 158 -19.38 -59.34 -62.11
CA GLU A 158 -20.06 -60.35 -62.95
C GLU A 158 -21.33 -60.94 -62.31
N LYS A 159 -21.34 -61.10 -60.98
CA LYS A 159 -22.45 -61.69 -60.22
C LYS A 159 -23.28 -60.67 -59.42
N GLY A 160 -23.15 -59.37 -59.69
CA GLY A 160 -23.92 -58.33 -59.00
C GLY A 160 -23.12 -57.07 -58.72
N VAL A 161 -23.01 -56.72 -57.44
CA VAL A 161 -22.18 -55.59 -56.98
C VAL A 161 -21.25 -56.07 -55.88
N GLY A 162 -20.03 -55.54 -55.85
CA GLY A 162 -19.00 -55.91 -54.88
C GLY A 162 -18.01 -54.77 -54.68
N TRP A 163 -17.27 -54.83 -53.58
CA TRP A 163 -16.19 -53.89 -53.29
C TRP A 163 -15.05 -54.04 -54.30
N SER A 164 -14.53 -52.93 -54.81
CA SER A 164 -13.47 -52.88 -55.83
C SER A 164 -12.14 -53.41 -55.30
N GLU A 165 -11.86 -53.13 -54.02
CA GLU A 165 -10.62 -53.51 -53.32
C GLU A 165 -10.88 -54.43 -52.12
N TYR A 166 -9.87 -55.22 -51.78
CA TYR A 166 -9.87 -56.16 -50.65
C TYR A 166 -9.58 -55.47 -49.30
N LEU A 167 -9.87 -56.14 -48.18
CA LEU A 167 -9.53 -55.65 -46.85
C LEU A 167 -8.00 -55.56 -46.65
N PRO A 168 -7.43 -54.40 -46.29
CA PRO A 168 -6.00 -54.26 -46.03
C PRO A 168 -5.59 -54.97 -44.73
N ARG A 169 -4.28 -54.95 -44.42
CA ARG A 169 -3.76 -55.46 -43.14
C ARG A 169 -3.19 -54.31 -42.32
N CYS A 170 -3.59 -54.24 -41.06
CA CYS A 170 -2.97 -53.36 -40.07
C CYS A 170 -1.83 -54.10 -39.37
N MET A 171 -0.59 -53.73 -39.66
CA MET A 171 0.60 -54.33 -39.07
C MET A 171 1.11 -53.46 -37.93
N ILE A 172 1.46 -54.07 -36.79
CA ILE A 172 2.01 -53.32 -35.66
C ILE A 172 3.31 -52.62 -36.07
N VAL A 173 3.44 -51.36 -35.67
CA VAL A 173 4.64 -50.55 -35.91
C VAL A 173 5.85 -51.20 -35.26
N LYS A 174 6.97 -51.19 -35.98
CA LYS A 174 8.25 -51.70 -35.51
C LYS A 174 9.26 -50.56 -35.44
N CYS A 175 9.93 -50.41 -34.31
CA CYS A 175 11.09 -49.56 -34.13
C CYS A 175 12.36 -50.39 -34.28
N GLU A 176 13.41 -49.76 -34.83
CA GLU A 176 14.77 -50.31 -34.80
C GLU A 176 15.27 -50.46 -33.34
N PRO A 177 16.36 -51.22 -33.10
CA PRO A 177 16.95 -51.32 -31.77
C PRO A 177 17.24 -49.93 -31.17
N PRO A 178 17.04 -49.73 -29.85
CA PRO A 178 17.26 -48.44 -29.21
C PRO A 178 18.67 -47.91 -29.47
N PRO A 179 18.84 -46.60 -29.73
CA PRO A 179 20.16 -46.04 -29.99
C PRO A 179 21.12 -46.20 -28.80
N ALA A 180 22.36 -46.61 -29.06
CA ALA A 180 23.41 -46.58 -28.05
C ALA A 180 23.79 -45.12 -27.72
N ILE A 181 24.07 -44.84 -26.45
CA ILE A 181 24.52 -43.52 -25.98
C ILE A 181 25.93 -43.60 -25.41
N SER A 182 26.71 -42.53 -25.54
CA SER A 182 28.05 -42.44 -24.93
C SER A 182 27.96 -42.35 -23.40
N ASN A 183 28.83 -43.08 -22.69
CA ASN A 183 28.90 -43.09 -21.23
C ASN A 183 27.59 -43.52 -20.55
N GLY A 184 26.88 -44.47 -21.15
CA GLY A 184 25.66 -45.03 -20.63
C GLY A 184 25.25 -46.31 -21.35
N LYS A 185 24.20 -46.95 -20.84
CA LYS A 185 23.65 -48.22 -21.33
C LYS A 185 22.13 -48.23 -21.18
N HIS A 186 21.42 -49.10 -21.88
CA HIS A 186 19.99 -49.32 -21.70
C HIS A 186 19.68 -50.76 -21.31
N ASN A 187 18.50 -50.98 -20.74
CA ASN A 187 17.99 -52.31 -20.40
C ASN A 187 17.28 -53.03 -21.57
N GLY A 188 17.19 -52.40 -22.74
CA GLY A 188 16.74 -53.09 -23.97
C GLY A 188 17.71 -54.22 -24.31
N GLY A 189 17.17 -55.42 -24.54
CA GLY A 189 17.95 -56.58 -25.00
C GLY A 189 18.43 -56.45 -26.46
N ASP A 190 19.02 -57.52 -26.98
CA ASP A 190 19.49 -57.60 -28.38
C ASP A 190 18.36 -58.10 -29.30
N GLU A 191 17.21 -57.41 -29.29
CA GLU A 191 16.11 -57.71 -30.23
C GLU A 191 16.29 -56.91 -31.53
N ASP A 192 16.09 -57.56 -32.67
CA ASP A 192 16.20 -56.91 -33.99
C ASP A 192 15.14 -55.82 -34.22
N PHE A 193 13.99 -55.91 -33.52
CA PHE A 193 12.91 -54.93 -33.62
C PHE A 193 12.05 -54.88 -32.34
N TYR A 194 11.55 -53.69 -32.03
CA TYR A 194 10.64 -53.45 -30.92
C TYR A 194 9.26 -53.04 -31.44
N THR A 195 8.18 -53.50 -30.81
CA THR A 195 6.83 -53.13 -31.25
C THR A 195 6.32 -51.88 -30.55
N TYR A 196 5.27 -51.26 -31.10
CA TYR A 196 4.60 -50.12 -30.46
C TYR A 196 4.30 -50.36 -28.98
N GLY A 197 4.63 -49.39 -28.14
CA GLY A 197 4.47 -49.45 -26.68
C GLY A 197 5.62 -50.12 -25.93
N SER A 198 6.56 -50.80 -26.62
CA SER A 198 7.80 -51.26 -25.99
C SER A 198 8.58 -50.06 -25.43
N SER A 199 9.12 -50.19 -24.23
CA SER A 199 9.89 -49.13 -23.57
C SER A 199 11.22 -49.64 -23.06
N VAL A 200 12.27 -48.85 -23.24
CA VAL A 200 13.58 -49.11 -22.67
C VAL A 200 13.99 -47.96 -21.76
N THR A 201 14.78 -48.28 -20.75
CA THR A 201 15.29 -47.34 -19.76
C THR A 201 16.80 -47.32 -19.81
N TYR A 202 17.35 -46.12 -19.94
CA TYR A 202 18.77 -45.83 -19.96
C TYR A 202 19.30 -45.57 -18.55
N SER A 203 20.58 -45.82 -18.37
CA SER A 203 21.36 -45.54 -17.18
C SER A 203 22.73 -45.02 -17.61
N CYS A 204 23.20 -43.93 -17.01
CA CYS A 204 24.54 -43.42 -17.25
C CYS A 204 25.59 -44.22 -16.46
N ASP A 205 26.82 -44.21 -16.97
CA ASP A 205 27.97 -44.75 -16.25
C ASP A 205 28.28 -43.91 -15.00
N SER A 206 29.07 -44.48 -14.08
CA SER A 206 29.50 -43.76 -12.88
C SER A 206 30.19 -42.44 -13.23
N ASP A 207 29.89 -41.38 -12.49
CA ASP A 207 30.37 -39.99 -12.70
C ASP A 207 29.71 -39.21 -13.85
N PHE A 208 28.74 -39.80 -14.55
CA PHE A 208 27.96 -39.09 -15.57
C PHE A 208 26.54 -38.82 -15.10
N SER A 209 26.05 -37.64 -15.42
CA SER A 209 24.69 -37.19 -15.11
C SER A 209 23.79 -37.32 -16.33
N MET A 210 22.54 -37.73 -16.11
CA MET A 210 21.56 -37.93 -17.17
C MET A 210 20.81 -36.63 -17.49
N LEU A 211 20.84 -36.23 -18.76
CA LEU A 211 20.05 -35.13 -19.32
C LEU A 211 18.95 -35.67 -20.22
N GLY A 212 17.69 -35.40 -19.90
CA GLY A 212 16.52 -35.90 -20.63
C GLY A 212 15.70 -36.92 -19.83
N LYS A 213 14.76 -37.60 -20.49
CA LYS A 213 13.98 -38.69 -19.85
C LYS A 213 14.77 -39.99 -19.90
N ALA A 214 14.83 -40.70 -18.77
CA ALA A 214 15.52 -41.98 -18.66
C ALA A 214 14.91 -43.07 -19.54
N SER A 215 13.59 -43.02 -19.75
CA SER A 215 12.86 -44.03 -20.49
C SER A 215 12.32 -43.46 -21.80
N ILE A 216 12.47 -44.23 -22.86
CA ILE A 216 11.94 -43.94 -24.19
C ILE A 216 11.04 -45.10 -24.63
N SER A 217 10.03 -44.80 -25.44
CA SER A 217 9.04 -45.78 -25.90
C SER A 217 8.93 -45.78 -27.42
N CYS A 218 8.73 -46.95 -28.00
CA CYS A 218 8.45 -47.09 -29.42
C CYS A 218 7.07 -46.49 -29.71
N SER A 219 7.08 -45.39 -30.43
CA SER A 219 5.91 -44.61 -30.80
C SER A 219 5.75 -44.57 -32.32
N VAL A 220 4.58 -44.15 -32.79
CA VAL A 220 4.34 -43.96 -34.22
C VAL A 220 4.45 -42.49 -34.58
N GLU A 221 5.29 -42.17 -35.56
CA GLU A 221 5.41 -40.84 -36.14
C GLU A 221 4.77 -40.83 -37.53
N ASN A 222 3.95 -39.80 -37.79
CA ASN A 222 3.22 -39.61 -39.05
C ASN A 222 2.38 -40.82 -39.49
N GLU A 223 1.90 -41.63 -38.54
CA GLU A 223 1.09 -42.85 -38.78
C GLU A 223 1.78 -43.93 -39.66
N THR A 224 3.08 -43.79 -39.93
CA THR A 224 3.79 -44.67 -40.89
C THR A 224 5.11 -45.23 -40.38
N ILE A 225 5.80 -44.56 -39.45
CA ILE A 225 7.17 -44.93 -39.05
C ILE A 225 7.21 -45.14 -37.53
N GLY A 226 7.89 -46.21 -37.10
CA GLY A 226 8.20 -46.45 -35.70
C GLY A 226 9.42 -45.67 -35.27
N VAL A 227 9.26 -44.77 -34.31
CA VAL A 227 10.33 -43.93 -33.78
C VAL A 227 10.33 -43.98 -32.26
N TRP A 228 11.52 -44.05 -31.69
CA TRP A 228 11.70 -43.92 -30.25
C TRP A 228 11.42 -42.51 -29.78
N SER A 229 10.45 -42.37 -28.87
CA SER A 229 10.05 -41.09 -28.30
C SER A 229 9.92 -41.16 -26.78
N PRO A 230 10.43 -40.15 -26.04
CA PRO A 230 11.24 -39.03 -26.54
C PRO A 230 12.63 -39.50 -27.04
N SER A 231 13.43 -38.56 -27.56
CA SER A 231 14.83 -38.85 -27.92
C SER A 231 15.64 -39.42 -26.75
N PRO A 232 16.65 -40.26 -27.01
CA PRO A 232 17.47 -40.87 -25.96
C PRO A 232 18.17 -39.81 -25.10
N PRO A 233 18.36 -40.08 -23.79
CA PRO A 233 19.01 -39.13 -22.89
C PRO A 233 20.51 -39.00 -23.19
N ILE A 234 21.08 -37.87 -22.78
CA ILE A 234 22.51 -37.57 -22.93
C ILE A 234 23.19 -37.73 -21.57
N CYS A 235 24.20 -38.59 -21.51
CA CYS A 235 25.05 -38.74 -20.32
C CYS A 235 26.25 -37.79 -20.42
N LYS A 236 26.27 -36.77 -19.56
CA LYS A 236 27.32 -35.74 -19.53
C LYS A 236 27.92 -35.66 -18.14
N LYS A 237 29.24 -35.51 -18.08
CA LYS A 237 29.94 -35.23 -16.81
C LYS A 237 29.70 -33.76 -16.45
N ILE A 238 28.88 -33.53 -15.42
CA ILE A 238 28.50 -32.21 -14.92
C ILE A 238 29.01 -32.09 -13.50
N ASN A 239 29.87 -31.09 -13.29
CA ASN A 239 30.52 -30.83 -12.02
C ASN A 239 30.47 -29.33 -11.74
N CYS A 240 29.66 -28.90 -10.77
CA CYS A 240 29.71 -27.54 -10.26
C CYS A 240 30.69 -27.46 -9.09
N LEU A 241 31.57 -26.45 -9.11
CA LEU A 241 32.45 -26.17 -7.98
C LEU A 241 31.69 -25.44 -6.87
N GLN A 242 32.07 -25.69 -5.63
CA GLN A 242 31.50 -24.99 -4.47
C GLN A 242 31.65 -23.46 -4.62
N PRO A 243 30.54 -22.69 -4.61
CA PRO A 243 30.62 -21.24 -4.74
C PRO A 243 31.03 -20.60 -3.40
N VAL A 244 31.75 -19.48 -3.48
CA VAL A 244 32.23 -18.72 -2.31
C VAL A 244 31.30 -17.54 -2.03
N VAL A 245 30.55 -17.61 -0.93
CA VAL A 245 29.67 -16.52 -0.46
C VAL A 245 30.30 -15.88 0.76
N LYS A 246 30.70 -14.60 0.65
CA LYS A 246 31.27 -13.84 1.79
C LYS A 246 30.20 -13.64 2.87
N ASN A 247 30.57 -13.84 4.13
CA ASN A 247 29.66 -13.79 5.29
C ASN A 247 28.45 -14.74 5.17
N GLY A 248 28.62 -15.79 4.37
CA GLY A 248 27.65 -16.86 4.14
C GLY A 248 28.24 -18.20 4.57
N LYS A 249 27.37 -19.10 5.02
CA LYS A 249 27.69 -20.45 5.44
C LYS A 249 26.79 -21.46 4.73
N ILE A 250 27.37 -22.60 4.35
CA ILE A 250 26.59 -23.73 3.87
C ILE A 250 25.92 -24.39 5.08
N THR A 251 24.61 -24.58 4.99
CA THR A 251 23.77 -25.19 6.03
C THR A 251 23.43 -26.64 5.71
N SER A 252 23.38 -27.00 4.42
CA SER A 252 23.17 -28.36 3.94
C SER A 252 23.76 -28.54 2.55
N GLY A 253 24.10 -29.78 2.19
CA GLY A 253 24.74 -30.11 0.91
C GLY A 253 26.23 -29.73 0.89
N PHE A 254 27.03 -30.27 1.82
CA PHE A 254 28.46 -30.00 1.87
C PHE A 254 29.23 -30.89 0.90
N GLY A 255 30.01 -30.29 0.00
CA GLY A 255 30.84 -31.00 -0.94
C GLY A 255 31.78 -30.04 -1.70
N PRO A 256 32.97 -30.49 -2.14
CA PRO A 256 33.85 -29.66 -2.95
C PRO A 256 33.38 -29.57 -4.42
N ILE A 257 32.65 -30.59 -4.88
CA ILE A 257 32.17 -30.77 -6.25
C ILE A 257 30.74 -31.32 -6.16
N TYR A 258 29.86 -30.82 -7.03
CA TYR A 258 28.44 -31.15 -7.05
C TYR A 258 28.01 -31.68 -8.42
N ALA A 259 27.27 -32.78 -8.41
CA ALA A 259 26.68 -33.38 -9.60
C ALA A 259 25.37 -32.66 -10.01
N TYR A 260 24.86 -32.98 -11.20
CA TYR A 260 23.63 -32.39 -11.73
C TYR A 260 22.45 -32.53 -10.76
N LYS A 261 21.69 -31.43 -10.56
CA LYS A 261 20.58 -31.28 -9.61
C LYS A 261 20.93 -31.41 -8.13
N GLU A 262 22.18 -31.67 -7.77
CA GLU A 262 22.60 -31.53 -6.38
C GLU A 262 22.47 -30.07 -5.96
N SER A 263 21.99 -29.89 -4.72
CA SER A 263 21.59 -28.58 -4.22
C SER A 263 22.36 -28.23 -2.96
N ILE A 264 22.68 -26.95 -2.80
CA ILE A 264 23.31 -26.38 -1.62
C ILE A 264 22.33 -25.42 -0.96
N LEU A 265 22.22 -25.51 0.35
CA LEU A 265 21.46 -24.56 1.15
C LEU A 265 22.40 -23.58 1.86
N PHE A 266 22.24 -22.29 1.59
CA PHE A 266 23.00 -21.20 2.21
C PHE A 266 22.23 -20.56 3.37
N GLY A 267 22.96 -20.20 4.41
CA GLY A 267 22.56 -19.24 5.42
C GLY A 267 23.59 -18.11 5.49
N CYS A 268 23.21 -16.97 6.03
CA CYS A 268 24.17 -15.90 6.31
C CYS A 268 24.68 -15.98 7.75
N ASP A 269 25.86 -15.41 7.97
CA ASP A 269 26.38 -15.18 9.31
C ASP A 269 25.47 -14.19 10.06
N LYS A 270 25.58 -14.20 11.40
CA LYS A 270 24.76 -13.32 12.23
C LYS A 270 24.96 -11.86 11.80
N GLY A 271 23.86 -11.13 11.65
CA GLY A 271 23.91 -9.74 11.24
C GLY A 271 23.83 -9.46 9.74
N PHE A 272 23.83 -10.52 8.93
CA PHE A 272 23.67 -10.41 7.48
C PHE A 272 22.34 -11.03 7.06
N ARG A 273 21.62 -10.35 6.17
CA ARG A 273 20.42 -10.85 5.50
C ARG A 273 20.80 -11.41 4.13
N LEU A 274 20.21 -12.57 3.83
CA LEU A 274 20.35 -13.22 2.53
C LEU A 274 19.54 -12.46 1.47
N LYS A 275 20.20 -12.15 0.34
CA LYS A 275 19.58 -11.61 -0.87
C LYS A 275 19.81 -12.59 -2.02
N GLY A 276 18.71 -13.00 -2.66
CA GLY A 276 18.71 -14.08 -3.66
C GLY A 276 18.07 -15.35 -3.11
N SER A 277 18.31 -16.49 -3.78
CA SER A 277 17.81 -17.79 -3.33
C SER A 277 18.74 -18.39 -2.29
N ASN A 278 18.19 -18.86 -1.18
CA ASN A 278 18.96 -19.63 -0.20
C ASN A 278 19.24 -21.06 -0.67
N LEU A 279 18.51 -21.56 -1.67
CA LEU A 279 18.69 -22.88 -2.27
C LEU A 279 19.15 -22.71 -3.72
N ILE A 280 20.31 -23.25 -4.05
CA ILE A 280 20.85 -23.27 -5.42
C ILE A 280 21.14 -24.71 -5.83
N HIS A 281 21.03 -25.02 -7.12
CA HIS A 281 21.32 -26.34 -7.67
C HIS A 281 22.26 -26.27 -8.87
N CYS A 282 23.02 -27.35 -9.09
CA CYS A 282 23.92 -27.47 -10.22
C CYS A 282 23.15 -27.86 -11.49
N GLU A 283 23.30 -27.07 -12.54
CA GLU A 283 22.54 -27.19 -13.78
C GLU A 283 23.37 -27.83 -14.92
N ALA A 284 22.71 -28.16 -16.05
CA ALA A 284 23.33 -28.90 -17.17
C ALA A 284 24.54 -28.20 -17.85
N ASP A 285 24.68 -26.89 -17.64
CA ASP A 285 25.78 -26.04 -18.10
C ASP A 285 26.98 -26.01 -17.12
N SER A 286 26.95 -26.83 -16.06
CA SER A 286 27.91 -26.81 -14.96
C SER A 286 27.94 -25.47 -14.20
N ASN A 287 26.82 -24.75 -14.21
CA ASN A 287 26.66 -23.50 -13.48
C ASN A 287 25.56 -23.63 -12.42
N TRP A 288 25.53 -22.67 -11.49
CA TRP A 288 24.54 -22.63 -10.41
C TRP A 288 23.27 -21.89 -10.83
N SER A 289 22.13 -22.51 -10.62
CA SER A 289 20.81 -21.91 -10.83
C SER A 289 19.93 -22.08 -9.57
N PRO A 290 19.29 -21.03 -9.04
CA PRO A 290 19.63 -19.61 -9.25
C PRO A 290 21.11 -19.31 -8.91
N PRO A 291 21.65 -18.14 -9.30
CA PRO A 291 23.02 -17.76 -8.95
C PRO A 291 23.23 -17.71 -7.42
N PRO A 292 24.46 -17.89 -6.93
CA PRO A 292 24.75 -17.88 -5.50
C PRO A 292 24.25 -16.61 -4.79
N PRO A 293 23.68 -16.71 -3.58
CA PRO A 293 23.12 -15.57 -2.87
C PRO A 293 24.21 -14.62 -2.35
N ILE A 294 23.79 -13.40 -2.02
CA ILE A 294 24.63 -12.37 -1.42
C ILE A 294 24.15 -12.11 0.01
N CYS A 295 25.07 -12.14 0.97
CA CYS A 295 24.79 -11.78 2.36
C CYS A 295 25.11 -10.29 2.57
N GLU A 296 24.06 -9.45 2.68
CA GLU A 296 24.17 -8.01 2.92
C GLU A 296 23.96 -7.71 4.40
N LEU A 297 24.59 -6.66 4.95
CA LEU A 297 24.33 -6.26 6.34
C LEU A 297 22.85 -5.94 6.57
N HIS A 298 22.32 -6.37 7.71
CA HIS A 298 20.93 -6.19 8.10
C HIS A 298 20.84 -5.66 9.53
N GLY A 299 21.35 -4.44 9.71
CA GLY A 299 21.43 -3.75 10.99
C GLY A 299 22.82 -3.19 11.27
N CYS A 300 22.94 -2.42 12.35
CA CYS A 300 24.19 -1.81 12.76
C CYS A 300 25.08 -2.84 13.46
N ALA A 301 26.31 -3.00 12.98
CA ALA A 301 27.28 -3.93 13.54
C ALA A 301 27.97 -3.35 14.77
N GLY A 302 27.90 -4.09 15.88
CA GLY A 302 28.49 -3.71 17.16
C GLY A 302 27.99 -2.37 17.71
N LEU A 303 28.62 -1.90 18.79
CA LEU A 303 28.38 -0.56 19.34
C LEU A 303 29.48 0.39 18.88
N PRO A 304 29.18 1.68 18.62
CA PRO A 304 30.21 2.64 18.23
C PRO A 304 31.19 2.86 19.40
N ASN A 305 32.47 3.06 19.09
CA ASN A 305 33.46 3.40 20.11
C ASN A 305 33.34 4.89 20.45
N ILE A 306 32.88 5.21 21.66
CA ILE A 306 32.76 6.58 22.15
C ILE A 306 33.88 6.81 23.19
N PRO A 307 34.88 7.66 22.89
CA PRO A 307 35.99 7.93 23.81
C PRO A 307 35.49 8.45 25.16
N HIS A 308 36.09 7.96 26.24
CA HIS A 308 35.80 8.36 27.62
C HIS A 308 34.32 8.22 28.04
N ALA A 309 33.60 7.29 27.41
CA ALA A 309 32.24 6.94 27.72
C ALA A 309 32.09 5.44 27.98
N THR A 310 31.00 5.06 28.64
CA THR A 310 30.62 3.66 28.83
C THR A 310 29.10 3.48 28.65
N TRP A 311 28.70 2.30 28.17
CA TRP A 311 27.31 1.98 27.85
C TRP A 311 26.51 1.66 29.12
N ARG A 312 25.27 2.15 29.21
CA ARG A 312 24.37 1.82 30.33
C ARG A 312 23.94 0.35 30.20
N ARG A 313 24.17 -0.46 31.23
CA ARG A 313 23.71 -1.86 31.29
C ARG A 313 22.32 -1.95 31.90
N TYR A 314 21.41 -2.62 31.21
CA TYR A 314 20.08 -2.97 31.73
C TYR A 314 20.00 -4.43 32.21
N SER A 315 21.04 -5.27 31.99
CA SER A 315 21.07 -6.69 32.38
C SER A 315 22.49 -7.18 32.73
N TYR A 316 22.61 -8.23 33.55
CA TYR A 316 23.88 -8.84 34.03
C TYR A 316 24.66 -9.60 32.95
N SER A 317 24.12 -9.74 31.75
CA SER A 317 24.82 -10.16 30.55
C SER A 317 24.70 -9.06 29.50
N LEU A 318 25.82 -8.64 28.90
CA LEU A 318 25.74 -7.97 27.61
C LEU A 318 25.01 -8.94 26.68
N PRO A 319 23.91 -8.55 26.01
CA PRO A 319 23.46 -9.30 24.86
C PRO A 319 24.64 -9.32 23.91
N THR A 320 25.18 -10.50 23.67
CA THR A 320 26.08 -10.82 22.57
C THR A 320 25.31 -10.73 21.24
N GLU A 321 24.51 -9.68 21.06
CA GLU A 321 23.92 -9.35 19.79
C GLU A 321 24.95 -8.52 19.03
N GLU A 322 25.63 -9.19 18.11
CA GLU A 322 26.62 -8.58 17.23
C GLU A 322 25.97 -7.57 16.25
N VAL A 323 24.65 -7.62 16.09
CA VAL A 323 23.88 -6.73 15.21
C VAL A 323 22.58 -6.25 15.84
N TYR A 324 22.36 -4.94 15.73
CA TYR A 324 21.22 -4.22 16.26
C TYR A 324 20.26 -3.85 15.13
N GLY A 325 18.95 -4.06 15.34
CA GLY A 325 17.92 -3.69 14.38
C GLY A 325 17.82 -2.18 14.18
N VAL A 326 17.24 -1.76 13.05
CA VAL A 326 16.90 -0.34 12.81
C VAL A 326 15.98 0.15 13.94
N ASP A 327 16.13 1.42 14.33
CA ASP A 327 15.47 2.07 15.46
C ASP A 327 15.87 1.57 16.86
N THR A 328 16.86 0.68 16.95
CA THR A 328 17.44 0.32 18.25
C THR A 328 18.13 1.54 18.86
N VAL A 329 17.73 1.91 20.08
CA VAL A 329 18.30 3.04 20.85
C VAL A 329 19.20 2.53 21.97
N MET A 330 20.46 2.97 21.98
CA MET A 330 21.45 2.61 22.99
C MET A 330 21.90 3.84 23.77
N SER A 331 21.88 3.75 25.10
CA SER A 331 22.24 4.86 26.00
C SER A 331 23.61 4.66 26.64
N TYR A 332 24.36 5.76 26.77
CA TYR A 332 25.69 5.77 27.39
C TYR A 332 25.81 6.88 28.43
N TYR A 333 26.93 6.89 29.16
CA TYR A 333 27.29 7.97 30.07
C TYR A 333 28.80 8.22 30.03
N CYS A 334 29.22 9.47 30.28
CA CYS A 334 30.62 9.84 30.35
C CYS A 334 31.28 9.28 31.62
N LEU A 335 32.54 8.87 31.50
CA LEU A 335 33.35 8.41 32.63
C LEU A 335 33.66 9.56 33.60
N SER A 336 34.02 9.23 34.85
CA SER A 336 34.37 10.21 35.87
C SER A 336 35.47 11.17 35.40
N GLY A 337 35.23 12.47 35.58
CA GLY A 337 36.11 13.55 35.09
C GLY A 337 35.79 14.05 33.66
N TYR A 338 34.77 13.48 33.02
CA TYR A 338 34.29 13.92 31.70
C TYR A 338 32.81 14.32 31.76
N ARG A 339 32.43 15.28 30.90
CA ARG A 339 31.04 15.75 30.73
C ARG A 339 30.66 15.81 29.25
N PRO A 340 29.36 15.80 28.90
CA PRO A 340 28.92 15.99 27.53
C PRO A 340 29.37 17.36 26.98
N LYS A 341 29.88 17.39 25.75
CA LYS A 341 30.28 18.62 25.04
C LYS A 341 29.11 19.60 24.88
N THR A 342 27.92 19.06 24.61
CA THR A 342 26.66 19.79 24.43
C THR A 342 25.58 19.21 25.32
N SER A 343 24.62 20.03 25.74
CA SER A 343 23.45 19.55 26.50
C SER A 343 22.51 18.82 25.55
N GLY A 344 22.28 17.52 25.77
CA GLY A 344 21.48 16.66 24.91
C GLY A 344 21.38 15.22 25.43
N SER A 345 20.61 14.39 24.74
CA SER A 345 20.44 12.97 25.08
C SER A 345 21.68 12.16 24.70
N LEU A 346 22.29 11.46 25.66
CA LEU A 346 23.44 10.56 25.45
C LEU A 346 22.96 9.19 24.94
N THR A 347 22.38 9.20 23.74
CA THR A 347 21.81 8.03 23.07
C THR A 347 22.23 7.99 21.62
N VAL A 348 22.55 6.81 21.10
CA VAL A 348 22.71 6.57 19.66
C VAL A 348 21.59 5.68 19.17
N THR A 349 21.16 5.90 17.93
CA THR A 349 20.09 5.11 17.29
C THR A 349 20.63 4.47 16.03
N CYS A 350 20.31 3.20 15.79
CA CYS A 350 20.63 2.54 14.53
C CYS A 350 19.71 3.06 13.43
N GLN A 351 20.27 3.75 12.42
CA GLN A 351 19.53 4.39 11.34
C GLN A 351 19.25 3.42 10.19
N GLU A 352 18.39 3.81 9.24
CA GLU A 352 18.02 3.01 8.06
C GLU A 352 19.20 2.69 7.14
N ASP A 353 20.26 3.52 7.16
CA ASP A 353 21.51 3.28 6.41
C ASP A 353 22.45 2.28 7.10
N PHE A 354 21.95 1.62 8.16
CA PHE A 354 22.68 0.68 9.01
C PHE A 354 23.93 1.29 9.67
N LYS A 355 23.93 2.61 9.88
CA LYS A 355 24.93 3.31 10.70
C LYS A 355 24.30 3.83 11.99
N TRP A 356 25.13 3.89 13.02
CA TRP A 356 24.74 4.56 14.26
C TRP A 356 24.68 6.07 14.04
N SER A 357 23.65 6.70 14.58
CA SER A 357 23.53 8.16 14.61
C SER A 357 24.76 8.80 15.28
N SER A 358 25.02 10.06 14.94
CA SER A 358 26.07 10.84 15.60
C SER A 358 25.92 10.84 17.12
N TYR A 359 27.04 10.73 17.84
CA TYR A 359 27.08 10.77 19.30
C TYR A 359 27.63 12.11 19.80
N ILE A 360 27.31 12.45 21.06
CA ILE A 360 27.87 13.60 21.77
C ILE A 360 29.18 13.16 22.44
N GLU A 361 30.28 13.83 22.10
CA GLU A 361 31.60 13.59 22.68
C GLU A 361 31.63 13.92 24.18
N CYS A 362 32.32 13.09 24.95
CA CYS A 362 32.63 13.36 26.35
C CYS A 362 33.94 14.17 26.43
N VAL A 363 33.84 15.41 26.91
CA VAL A 363 34.97 16.33 27.08
C VAL A 363 35.42 16.39 28.52
N GLU A 364 36.70 16.64 28.73
CA GLU A 364 37.28 16.77 30.06
C GLU A 364 36.61 17.90 30.87
N VAL A 365 36.45 17.67 32.17
CA VAL A 365 35.95 18.67 33.10
C VAL A 365 37.14 19.50 33.63
N CYS A 366 37.31 20.70 33.09
CA CYS A 366 38.28 21.67 33.60
C CYS A 366 37.67 22.56 34.69
N CYS A 367 38.42 22.84 35.75
CA CYS A 367 38.10 23.93 36.67
C CYS A 367 38.67 25.27 36.16
N PRO A 368 37.99 26.41 36.42
CA PRO A 368 38.47 27.72 36.01
C PRO A 368 39.81 28.03 36.68
N VAL A 369 40.66 28.77 35.98
CA VAL A 369 41.93 29.26 36.54
C VAL A 369 41.59 30.20 37.71
N PRO A 370 42.13 29.95 38.90
CA PRO A 370 41.94 30.82 40.06
C PRO A 370 42.31 32.28 39.74
N ASP A 371 41.44 33.21 40.10
CA ASP A 371 41.77 34.63 40.11
C ASP A 371 42.77 34.91 41.26
N VAL A 372 43.93 35.47 40.93
CA VAL A 372 45.11 35.57 41.81
C VAL A 372 45.30 36.96 42.42
N ASP A 373 44.42 37.92 42.12
CA ASP A 373 44.61 39.30 42.55
C ASP A 373 44.65 39.47 44.09
N HIS A 374 44.06 38.53 44.86
CA HIS A 374 43.99 38.57 46.33
C HIS A 374 44.48 37.30 47.06
N ILE A 375 45.04 36.31 46.35
CA ILE A 375 45.48 35.03 46.92
C ILE A 375 46.87 34.62 46.42
N SER A 376 47.67 33.97 47.28
CA SER A 376 48.94 33.35 46.86
C SER A 376 48.84 31.82 46.95
N ILE A 377 48.98 31.15 45.80
CA ILE A 377 48.92 29.68 45.72
C ILE A 377 50.23 29.11 46.25
N THR A 378 50.17 28.36 47.36
CA THR A 378 51.34 27.81 48.06
C THR A 378 51.67 26.38 47.64
N TYR A 379 50.69 25.59 47.19
CA TYR A 379 50.92 24.22 46.74
C TYR A 379 49.90 23.79 45.70
N ARG A 380 50.35 23.02 44.71
CA ARG A 380 49.54 22.43 43.65
C ARG A 380 49.81 20.93 43.61
N LYS A 381 48.80 20.12 43.91
CA LYS A 381 48.83 18.68 43.64
C LYS A 381 48.06 18.44 42.34
N LYS A 382 48.81 18.22 41.26
CA LYS A 382 48.26 17.82 39.96
C LYS A 382 48.19 16.32 39.88
N ASN A 383 47.04 15.78 39.50
CA ASN A 383 46.92 14.40 39.08
C ASN A 383 47.45 14.32 37.64
N GLN A 384 48.60 13.67 37.44
CA GLN A 384 49.25 13.63 36.13
C GLN A 384 48.38 12.88 35.12
N SER A 385 47.70 13.61 34.23
CA SER A 385 47.30 13.25 32.84
C SER A 385 46.23 14.22 32.32
N ALA A 386 46.57 15.48 32.05
CA ALA A 386 45.68 16.38 31.29
C ALA A 386 46.53 17.34 30.45
N ASN A 387 46.56 17.11 29.14
CA ASN A 387 47.31 17.97 28.20
C ASN A 387 46.52 19.26 27.87
N HIS A 388 45.20 19.33 28.16
CA HIS A 388 44.33 20.42 27.73
C HIS A 388 43.83 21.33 28.88
N CYS A 389 43.46 20.80 30.05
CA CYS A 389 43.05 21.62 31.20
C CYS A 389 44.23 22.08 32.06
N THR A 390 44.20 23.33 32.57
CA THR A 390 45.18 23.78 33.59
C THR A 390 44.98 23.12 34.96
N TYR A 391 43.71 22.84 35.31
CA TYR A 391 43.28 22.11 36.50
C TYR A 391 42.19 21.10 36.13
N TYR A 392 42.45 19.81 36.40
CA TYR A 392 41.59 18.67 36.08
C TYR A 392 40.77 18.23 37.30
N SER A 393 39.65 17.53 37.08
CA SER A 393 38.83 16.96 38.15
C SER A 393 39.66 16.10 39.11
N GLY A 394 39.64 16.44 40.41
CA GLY A 394 40.45 15.80 41.45
C GLY A 394 41.74 16.53 41.80
N ASP A 395 42.16 17.55 41.03
CA ASP A 395 43.28 18.41 41.38
C ASP A 395 43.00 19.19 42.67
N LYS A 396 44.05 19.39 43.47
CA LYS A 396 43.96 20.12 44.74
C LYS A 396 44.94 21.28 44.74
N ILE A 397 44.44 22.45 45.11
CA ILE A 397 45.26 23.65 45.32
C ILE A 397 45.18 24.08 46.77
N SER A 398 46.30 24.58 47.27
CA SER A 398 46.38 25.22 48.58
C SER A 398 46.82 26.66 48.40
N TYR A 399 46.16 27.60 49.05
CA TYR A 399 46.41 29.03 48.91
C TYR A 399 46.28 29.76 50.26
N THR A 400 46.89 30.94 50.36
CA THR A 400 46.76 31.86 51.49
C THR A 400 46.19 33.19 50.97
N CYS A 401 45.52 33.96 51.84
CA CYS A 401 44.93 35.25 51.49
C CYS A 401 45.80 36.39 52.05
N ASN A 402 46.00 37.48 51.29
CA ASN A 402 46.67 38.72 51.75
C ASN A 402 47.99 38.51 52.51
N ASN A 403 48.89 37.64 52.04
CA ASN A 403 50.20 37.35 52.66
C ASN A 403 50.15 36.86 54.13
N ASN A 404 49.01 36.36 54.61
CA ASN A 404 48.93 35.79 55.94
C ASN A 404 49.36 34.30 55.89
N GLU A 405 50.67 34.05 55.93
CA GLU A 405 51.28 32.71 55.80
C GLU A 405 50.77 31.68 56.84
N LYS A 406 50.10 32.15 57.90
CA LYS A 406 49.63 31.30 59.01
C LYS A 406 48.37 30.50 58.71
N VAL A 407 47.53 30.89 57.74
CA VAL A 407 46.26 30.20 57.45
C VAL A 407 46.23 29.71 56.01
N ARG A 408 46.25 28.38 55.85
CA ARG A 408 46.25 27.72 54.54
C ARG A 408 44.88 27.17 54.20
N TYR A 409 44.28 27.65 53.12
CA TYR A 409 43.02 27.16 52.57
C TYR A 409 43.29 26.09 51.51
N VAL A 410 42.41 25.09 51.41
CA VAL A 410 42.51 24.02 50.42
C VAL A 410 41.19 23.89 49.67
N SER A 411 41.25 23.99 48.35
CA SER A 411 40.12 23.72 47.45
C SER A 411 40.46 22.59 46.49
N SER A 412 39.51 21.70 46.25
CA SER A 412 39.61 20.61 45.26
C SER A 412 38.70 20.88 44.07
N CYS A 413 39.19 20.58 42.86
CA CYS A 413 38.39 20.62 41.64
C CYS A 413 37.38 19.47 41.66
N SER A 414 36.09 19.80 41.69
CA SER A 414 34.98 18.85 41.67
C SER A 414 34.74 18.28 40.27
N GLU A 415 34.11 17.10 40.21
CA GLU A 415 33.61 16.49 38.96
C GLU A 415 32.61 17.37 38.18
N GLN A 416 32.10 18.44 38.81
CA GLN A 416 31.23 19.43 38.18
C GLN A 416 32.00 20.62 37.58
N GLY A 417 33.34 20.62 37.61
CA GLY A 417 34.17 21.72 37.08
C GLY A 417 34.18 22.96 37.96
N THR A 418 33.81 22.79 39.24
CA THR A 418 33.81 23.86 40.23
C THR A 418 34.77 23.56 41.36
N TRP A 419 35.41 24.60 41.89
CA TRP A 419 36.24 24.46 43.09
C TRP A 419 35.35 24.28 44.32
N ARG A 420 35.67 23.27 45.14
CA ARG A 420 35.00 23.01 46.42
C ARG A 420 36.03 22.99 47.55
N PRO A 421 35.92 23.87 48.56
CA PRO A 421 34.98 25.00 48.68
C PRO A 421 35.13 26.04 47.56
N ARG A 422 34.05 26.77 47.25
CA ARG A 422 34.03 27.82 46.21
C ARG A 422 35.06 28.89 46.55
N MET A 423 35.92 29.19 45.60
CA MET A 423 37.02 30.13 45.79
C MET A 423 36.67 31.56 45.32
N PRO A 424 37.31 32.59 45.89
CA PRO A 424 38.18 32.55 47.07
C PRO A 424 37.37 32.51 48.37
N VAL A 425 37.82 31.71 49.35
CA VAL A 425 37.32 31.79 50.75
C VAL A 425 38.22 32.73 51.53
N CYS A 426 38.13 34.03 51.24
CA CYS A 426 38.91 35.08 51.90
C CYS A 426 37.98 36.17 52.41
N ASP A 427 37.17 35.89 53.43
CA ASP A 427 36.28 36.91 54.01
C ASP A 427 37.04 37.80 55.00
N ARG A 428 37.20 39.08 54.63
CA ARG A 428 37.61 40.18 55.52
C ARG A 428 36.61 40.30 56.69
N GLY A 429 37.10 40.64 57.88
CA GLY A 429 36.33 40.69 59.13
C GLY A 429 35.10 41.61 59.11
N CYS A 430 34.24 41.46 60.12
CA CYS A 430 32.93 42.12 60.27
C CYS A 430 32.99 43.61 60.65
N ASP A 431 33.74 44.41 59.89
CA ASP A 431 33.86 45.85 60.15
C ASP A 431 32.59 46.63 59.77
N ASN A 432 31.71 46.05 58.93
CA ASN A 432 30.46 46.65 58.48
C ASN A 432 29.25 45.73 58.75
N PRO A 433 28.40 46.05 59.75
CA PRO A 433 27.12 45.37 59.94
C PRO A 433 26.09 45.72 58.84
N PRO A 434 25.13 44.81 58.53
CA PRO A 434 24.12 45.04 57.49
C PRO A 434 23.28 46.31 57.69
N VAL A 435 23.04 47.07 56.63
CA VAL A 435 22.16 48.25 56.72
C VAL A 435 20.69 47.78 56.66
N VAL A 436 19.89 48.17 57.66
CA VAL A 436 18.44 47.87 57.74
C VAL A 436 17.67 49.16 57.45
N ALA A 437 16.77 49.13 56.46
CA ALA A 437 15.93 50.29 56.13
C ALA A 437 15.02 50.65 57.32
N HIS A 438 14.89 51.94 57.61
CA HIS A 438 14.16 52.46 58.79
C HIS A 438 14.62 51.84 60.13
N GLY A 439 15.90 51.48 60.21
CA GLY A 439 16.52 50.98 61.42
C GLY A 439 17.96 51.44 61.57
N HIS A 440 18.39 51.54 62.82
CA HIS A 440 19.75 51.91 63.20
C HIS A 440 20.34 50.85 64.13
N HIS A 441 21.66 50.72 64.12
CA HIS A 441 22.35 49.74 64.96
C HIS A 441 23.34 50.42 65.90
N THR A 442 23.52 49.83 67.08
CA THR A 442 24.52 50.25 68.07
C THR A 442 25.49 49.11 68.32
N GLN A 443 26.80 49.40 68.25
CA GLN A 443 27.85 48.44 68.58
C GLN A 443 27.98 48.32 70.11
N ILE A 444 28.02 47.09 70.62
CA ILE A 444 28.27 46.89 72.05
C ILE A 444 29.78 46.98 72.32
N ILE A 445 30.17 47.91 73.20
CA ILE A 445 31.56 48.08 73.64
C ILE A 445 31.72 47.34 74.98
N GLY A 446 32.71 46.44 75.07
CA GLY A 446 33.02 45.69 76.30
C GLY A 446 33.77 46.53 77.35
N LEU A 447 33.89 45.98 78.56
CA LEU A 447 34.44 46.63 79.78
C LEU A 447 35.92 47.09 79.74
N PHE A 448 36.57 47.06 78.57
CA PHE A 448 37.95 47.51 78.35
C PHE A 448 38.11 48.33 77.05
N GLY A 449 37.03 48.86 76.48
CA GLY A 449 37.07 49.63 75.23
C GLY A 449 37.21 48.79 73.96
N MET A 450 37.22 47.45 74.06
CA MET A 450 37.17 46.55 72.91
C MET A 450 35.72 46.42 72.39
N LYS A 451 35.53 46.66 71.08
CA LYS A 451 34.25 46.40 70.39
C LYS A 451 33.97 44.90 70.47
N LYS A 452 32.77 44.50 70.90
CA LYS A 452 32.31 43.12 70.77
C LYS A 452 31.86 42.87 69.33
N ASP A 453 31.97 41.62 68.88
CA ASP A 453 31.41 41.10 67.63
C ASP A 453 29.87 41.00 67.66
N GLU A 454 29.21 41.88 68.42
CA GLU A 454 27.76 41.92 68.63
C GLU A 454 27.25 43.33 68.34
N VAL A 455 26.22 43.42 67.49
CA VAL A 455 25.50 44.65 67.17
C VAL A 455 24.02 44.47 67.51
N VAL A 456 23.41 45.52 68.04
CA VAL A 456 21.97 45.55 68.38
C VAL A 456 21.27 46.52 67.44
N TYR A 457 20.21 46.06 66.78
CA TYR A 457 19.36 46.85 65.89
C TYR A 457 18.15 47.38 66.62
N LYS A 458 17.73 48.59 66.24
CA LYS A 458 16.50 49.24 66.67
C LYS A 458 15.85 49.90 65.46
N CYS A 459 14.53 49.85 65.39
CA CYS A 459 13.79 50.51 64.33
C CYS A 459 13.51 51.98 64.67
N ASP A 460 13.33 52.78 63.62
CA ASP A 460 12.94 54.18 63.73
C ASP A 460 11.48 54.28 64.20
N GLU A 461 11.08 55.47 64.70
CA GLU A 461 9.76 55.66 65.30
C GLU A 461 8.62 55.38 64.31
N GLY A 462 7.65 54.53 64.70
CA GLY A 462 6.56 54.08 63.83
C GLY A 462 6.90 52.86 62.98
N TYR A 463 8.03 52.18 63.24
CA TYR A 463 8.37 50.88 62.67
C TYR A 463 8.61 49.85 63.80
N THR A 464 8.22 48.60 63.55
CA THR A 464 8.37 47.49 64.49
C THR A 464 9.42 46.50 64.01
N LEU A 465 10.29 46.07 64.91
CA LEU A 465 11.37 45.12 64.60
C LEU A 465 10.79 43.70 64.45
N VAL A 466 11.03 43.10 63.29
CA VAL A 466 10.68 41.71 62.97
C VAL A 466 11.95 40.92 62.71
N GLY A 467 12.26 39.98 63.60
CA GLY A 467 13.50 39.21 63.60
C GLY A 467 14.24 39.33 64.93
N GLU A 468 15.48 38.86 64.96
CA GLU A 468 16.36 38.96 66.14
C GLU A 468 17.00 40.35 66.18
N ASP A 469 16.92 41.03 67.32
CA ASP A 469 17.47 42.38 67.50
C ASP A 469 19.01 42.37 67.63
N ARG A 470 19.60 41.21 67.95
CA ARG A 470 21.04 41.00 68.15
C ARG A 470 21.65 40.17 67.05
N LEU A 471 22.69 40.71 66.42
CA LEU A 471 23.49 40.03 65.42
C LEU A 471 24.90 39.79 65.95
N PHE A 472 25.36 38.54 65.85
CA PHE A 472 26.70 38.11 66.19
C PHE A 472 27.51 37.90 64.91
N CYS A 473 28.71 38.45 64.86
CA CYS A 473 29.66 38.08 63.84
C CYS A 473 30.44 36.85 64.28
N HIS A 474 30.42 35.81 63.45
CA HIS A 474 31.26 34.63 63.63
C HIS A 474 31.86 34.23 62.28
N TYR A 475 33.20 34.19 62.20
CA TYR A 475 33.97 33.94 60.97
C TYR A 475 33.52 34.82 59.78
N SER A 476 33.49 36.14 60.00
CA SER A 476 33.15 37.13 58.96
C SER A 476 31.72 37.05 58.42
N ARG A 477 30.82 36.35 59.12
CA ARG A 477 29.41 36.24 58.78
C ARG A 477 28.53 36.69 59.95
N TRP A 478 27.57 37.57 59.68
CA TRP A 478 26.55 37.95 60.64
C TRP A 478 25.49 36.86 60.75
N SER A 479 25.24 36.43 61.98
CA SER A 479 24.21 35.46 62.33
C SER A 479 23.55 35.89 63.64
N PRO A 480 22.23 35.76 63.80
CA PRO A 480 21.20 35.39 62.81
C PRO A 480 21.06 36.42 61.66
N ALA A 481 20.14 36.17 60.72
CA ALA A 481 19.89 37.09 59.60
C ALA A 481 19.45 38.48 60.10
N ALA A 482 19.81 39.54 59.38
CA ALA A 482 19.48 40.92 59.78
C ALA A 482 17.96 41.13 59.93
N PRO A 483 17.51 41.82 61.01
CA PRO A 483 16.10 42.06 61.24
C PRO A 483 15.51 43.03 60.21
N ARG A 484 14.18 43.01 60.08
CA ARG A 484 13.44 43.94 59.21
C ARG A 484 12.57 44.85 60.06
N CYS A 485 12.62 46.15 59.79
CA CYS A 485 11.72 47.13 60.39
C CYS A 485 10.48 47.26 59.53
N LYS A 486 9.32 46.82 60.03
CA LYS A 486 8.04 46.91 59.32
C LYS A 486 7.28 48.17 59.74
N ALA A 487 6.68 48.86 58.78
CA ALA A 487 5.89 50.05 59.05
C ALA A 487 4.67 49.77 59.96
N GLN A 488 4.31 50.72 60.82
CA GLN A 488 3.05 50.73 61.57
C GLN A 488 2.14 51.84 61.06
N CYS A 489 1.00 51.49 60.45
CA CYS A 489 -0.03 52.44 60.01
C CYS A 489 -1.02 52.72 61.14
N LEU A 490 -1.45 53.97 61.26
CA LEU A 490 -2.53 54.36 62.18
C LEU A 490 -3.89 53.96 61.60
N LYS A 491 -4.85 53.69 62.51
CA LYS A 491 -6.24 53.39 62.14
C LYS A 491 -6.85 54.46 61.21
N PRO A 492 -7.40 54.08 60.05
CA PRO A 492 -8.08 55.03 59.18
C PRO A 492 -9.46 55.39 59.75
N VAL A 493 -9.82 56.67 59.62
CA VAL A 493 -11.13 57.19 60.05
C VAL A 493 -12.09 57.10 58.87
N ILE A 494 -13.24 56.45 59.06
CA ILE A 494 -14.26 56.25 58.03
C ILE A 494 -15.62 56.64 58.63
N ASP A 495 -16.18 57.74 58.13
CA ASP A 495 -17.51 58.20 58.55
C ASP A 495 -18.57 57.22 58.03
N HIS A 496 -19.51 56.83 58.90
CA HIS A 496 -20.60 55.89 58.57
C HIS A 496 -20.11 54.53 58.01
N GLY A 497 -18.98 54.04 58.51
CA GLY A 497 -18.43 52.73 58.18
C GLY A 497 -17.65 52.08 59.32
N LYS A 498 -17.43 50.76 59.20
CA LYS A 498 -16.73 49.90 60.17
C LYS A 498 -15.59 49.16 59.49
N LEU A 499 -14.54 48.90 60.26
CA LEU A 499 -13.37 48.10 59.83
C LEU A 499 -13.55 46.65 60.27
N SER A 500 -13.03 45.71 59.46
CA SER A 500 -13.12 44.27 59.75
C SER A 500 -12.35 43.82 60.99
N VAL A 501 -11.22 44.45 61.27
CA VAL A 501 -10.41 44.22 62.47
C VAL A 501 -10.13 45.58 63.08
N ASP A 502 -10.64 45.84 64.28
CA ASP A 502 -10.49 47.14 64.95
C ASP A 502 -9.24 47.17 65.82
N GLN A 503 -8.20 47.88 65.38
CA GLN A 503 -6.92 48.05 66.07
C GLN A 503 -6.46 49.50 65.94
N ASP A 504 -5.75 50.02 66.94
CA ASP A 504 -5.20 51.38 66.89
C ASP A 504 -4.03 51.52 65.91
N LYS A 505 -3.31 50.42 65.66
CA LYS A 505 -2.13 50.34 64.79
C LYS A 505 -2.10 49.01 64.03
N TYR A 506 -1.74 49.08 62.76
CA TYR A 506 -1.63 47.93 61.85
C TYR A 506 -0.21 47.78 61.32
N THR A 507 0.24 46.54 61.13
CA THR A 507 1.60 46.25 60.63
C THR A 507 1.61 46.21 59.10
N GLU A 508 2.73 46.59 58.49
CA GLU A 508 2.95 46.51 57.05
C GLU A 508 2.52 45.16 56.43
N SER A 509 1.82 45.25 55.30
CA SER A 509 1.17 44.16 54.57
C SER A 509 -0.11 43.59 55.20
N GLU A 510 -0.60 44.15 56.31
CA GLU A 510 -1.94 43.82 56.82
C GLU A 510 -3.03 44.46 55.95
N ILE A 511 -4.04 43.66 55.61
CA ILE A 511 -5.19 44.05 54.79
C ILE A 511 -6.41 44.17 55.69
N ILE A 512 -7.04 45.34 55.69
CA ILE A 512 -8.31 45.56 56.38
C ILE A 512 -9.40 45.86 55.36
N THR A 513 -10.63 45.46 55.70
CA THR A 513 -11.79 45.65 54.82
C THR A 513 -12.75 46.64 55.45
N VAL A 514 -13.29 47.52 54.61
CA VAL A 514 -14.21 48.59 55.00
C VAL A 514 -15.63 48.17 54.65
N GLN A 515 -16.56 48.35 55.60
CA GLN A 515 -17.98 48.10 55.42
C GLN A 515 -18.78 49.34 55.81
N CYS A 516 -19.62 49.86 54.92
CA CYS A 516 -20.48 51.00 55.21
C CYS A 516 -21.71 50.60 56.03
N ASP A 517 -22.22 51.53 56.83
CA ASP A 517 -23.49 51.38 57.55
C ASP A 517 -24.68 51.39 56.56
N SER A 518 -25.84 50.83 56.97
CA SER A 518 -27.04 50.76 56.10
C SER A 518 -27.48 52.14 55.59
N GLY A 519 -27.74 52.25 54.28
CA GLY A 519 -28.13 53.49 53.59
C GLY A 519 -26.97 54.24 52.92
N TYR A 520 -25.73 53.76 53.10
CA TYR A 520 -24.54 54.33 52.48
C TYR A 520 -23.85 53.31 51.55
N GLY A 521 -23.56 53.72 50.32
CA GLY A 521 -22.77 52.99 49.34
C GLY A 521 -21.28 53.27 49.46
N LEU A 522 -20.45 52.28 49.17
CA LEU A 522 -18.99 52.39 49.23
C LEU A 522 -18.45 53.06 47.95
N VAL A 523 -17.82 54.22 48.11
CA VAL A 523 -17.12 54.93 47.04
C VAL A 523 -15.61 54.75 47.22
N GLY A 524 -15.06 53.80 46.46
CA GLY A 524 -13.64 53.44 46.49
C GLY A 524 -13.38 51.94 46.69
N PRO A 525 -12.12 51.54 46.90
CA PRO A 525 -11.75 50.15 47.09
C PRO A 525 -12.12 49.65 48.49
N GLN A 526 -12.74 48.47 48.55
CA GLN A 526 -13.21 47.86 49.80
C GLN A 526 -12.08 47.40 50.72
N ASN A 527 -10.93 47.03 50.16
CA ASN A 527 -9.79 46.50 50.90
C ASN A 527 -8.61 47.46 50.78
N ILE A 528 -8.03 47.83 51.93
CA ILE A 528 -6.87 48.72 52.02
C ILE A 528 -5.75 48.03 52.78
N THR A 529 -4.51 48.28 52.37
CA THR A 529 -3.31 47.63 52.90
C THR A 529 -2.36 48.65 53.50
N CYS A 530 -1.79 48.36 54.67
CA CYS A 530 -0.73 49.17 55.26
C CYS A 530 0.58 48.96 54.48
N ILE A 531 1.17 50.03 53.94
CA ILE A 531 2.40 49.98 53.13
C ILE A 531 3.60 50.62 53.85
N GLU A 532 4.82 50.44 53.30
CA GLU A 532 6.11 50.79 53.92
C GLU A 532 6.25 52.27 54.35
N ASP A 533 5.47 53.18 53.76
CA ASP A 533 5.48 54.62 54.06
C ASP A 533 4.54 55.03 55.22
N ARG A 534 3.96 54.05 55.91
CA ARG A 534 2.96 54.21 57.00
C ARG A 534 1.62 54.78 56.52
N THR A 535 1.31 54.69 55.23
CA THR A 535 0.01 55.06 54.66
C THR A 535 -0.80 53.84 54.20
N TRP A 536 -2.05 54.09 53.82
CA TRP A 536 -2.96 53.09 53.31
C TRP A 536 -2.99 53.11 51.78
N HIS A 537 -2.81 51.94 51.16
CA HIS A 537 -2.92 51.77 49.73
C HIS A 537 -3.90 50.64 49.38
N PRO A 538 -4.86 50.86 48.46
CA PRO A 538 -5.16 52.14 47.83
C PRO A 538 -5.76 53.16 48.82
N GLN A 539 -6.00 54.40 48.38
CA GLN A 539 -6.55 55.47 49.23
C GLN A 539 -7.82 55.04 49.95
N VAL A 540 -7.98 55.48 51.20
CA VAL A 540 -9.10 55.08 52.09
C VAL A 540 -10.46 55.43 51.45
N PRO A 541 -11.40 54.47 51.34
CA PRO A 541 -12.70 54.68 50.71
C PRO A 541 -13.64 55.52 51.58
N LYS A 542 -14.67 56.10 50.96
CA LYS A 542 -15.72 56.89 51.63
C LYS A 542 -17.08 56.19 51.53
N CYS A 543 -17.93 56.37 52.53
CA CYS A 543 -19.32 55.90 52.52
C CYS A 543 -20.23 57.09 52.20
N GLU A 544 -20.95 57.05 51.07
CA GLU A 544 -21.85 58.12 50.62
C GLU A 544 -23.30 57.63 50.51
N TRP A 545 -24.27 58.50 50.76
CA TRP A 545 -25.70 58.13 50.82
C TRP A 545 -26.27 57.75 49.44
N GLU A 546 -26.98 56.61 49.35
CA GLU A 546 -27.62 56.13 48.10
C GLU A 546 -29.08 56.62 47.96
N TYR A 547 -29.49 57.07 46.76
CA TYR A 547 -30.87 57.55 46.46
C TYR A 547 -31.76 56.44 45.86
N PRO A 548 -33.07 56.35 46.16
CA PRO A 548 -33.98 55.34 45.59
C PRO A 548 -34.37 55.59 44.12
N GLU A 549 -34.71 54.52 43.38
CA GLU A 549 -34.88 54.48 41.91
C GLU A 549 -36.02 55.35 41.31
N ASP A 550 -37.02 55.80 42.08
CA ASP A 550 -38.20 56.53 41.59
C ASP A 550 -37.97 58.03 41.25
N CYS A 551 -36.71 58.49 41.10
CA CYS A 551 -36.37 59.91 40.90
C CYS A 551 -35.55 60.21 39.62
N GLU A 552 -35.57 59.34 38.61
CA GLU A 552 -34.79 59.51 37.37
C GLU A 552 -35.10 60.80 36.58
N GLN A 553 -36.37 61.23 36.48
CA GLN A 553 -36.72 62.44 35.72
C GLN A 553 -36.20 63.72 36.39
N VAL A 554 -35.98 63.69 37.71
CA VAL A 554 -35.39 64.78 38.50
C VAL A 554 -33.90 64.91 38.23
N HIS A 555 -33.21 63.79 37.94
CA HIS A 555 -31.78 63.77 37.60
C HIS A 555 -31.48 64.50 36.30
N GLU A 556 -32.25 64.24 35.24
CA GLU A 556 -32.08 64.89 33.94
C GLU A 556 -32.45 66.39 33.99
N GLY A 557 -33.51 66.75 34.75
CA GLY A 557 -33.84 68.16 35.00
C GLY A 557 -32.75 68.92 35.76
N LYS A 558 -32.10 68.28 36.75
CA LYS A 558 -31.00 68.86 37.51
C LYS A 558 -29.74 69.03 36.66
N LYS A 559 -29.41 68.07 35.79
CA LYS A 559 -28.30 68.21 34.83
C LYS A 559 -28.50 69.38 33.88
N LEU A 560 -29.71 69.57 33.34
CA LEU A 560 -30.03 70.71 32.47
C LEU A 560 -29.81 72.05 33.18
N MET A 561 -30.20 72.17 34.47
CA MET A 561 -29.94 73.35 35.29
C MET A 561 -28.45 73.57 35.60
N GLN A 562 -27.64 72.51 35.66
CA GLN A 562 -26.21 72.58 35.95
C GLN A 562 -25.34 72.84 34.71
N CYS A 563 -25.80 72.44 33.52
CA CYS A 563 -25.03 72.54 32.28
C CYS A 563 -25.20 73.86 31.53
N LEU A 564 -26.31 74.58 31.73
CA LEU A 564 -26.59 75.84 31.05
C LEU A 564 -26.34 77.01 32.02
N PRO A 565 -25.47 77.98 31.67
CA PRO A 565 -25.12 79.08 32.58
C PRO A 565 -26.14 80.24 32.58
N ASN A 566 -27.04 80.31 31.59
CA ASN A 566 -28.00 81.39 31.42
C ASN A 566 -29.42 80.98 31.89
N PRO A 567 -30.06 81.71 32.81
CA PRO A 567 -31.39 81.39 33.33
C PRO A 567 -32.49 81.30 32.25
N GLU A 568 -32.43 82.13 31.20
CA GLU A 568 -33.40 82.09 30.10
C GLU A 568 -33.24 80.83 29.24
N GLU A 569 -32.00 80.36 29.05
CA GLU A 569 -31.71 79.10 28.34
C GLU A 569 -32.11 77.88 29.17
N ILE A 570 -31.88 77.91 30.49
CA ILE A 570 -32.37 76.86 31.42
C ILE A 570 -33.89 76.76 31.32
N LYS A 571 -34.60 77.90 31.35
CA LYS A 571 -36.06 77.93 31.27
C LYS A 571 -36.56 77.36 29.93
N LEU A 572 -35.95 77.78 28.81
CA LEU A 572 -36.27 77.25 27.49
C LEU A 572 -35.98 75.74 27.39
N ALA A 573 -34.85 75.27 27.94
CA ALA A 573 -34.47 73.87 27.92
C ALA A 573 -35.38 73.00 28.79
N LEU A 574 -35.80 73.49 29.96
CA LEU A 574 -36.78 72.81 30.81
C LEU A 574 -38.17 72.78 30.16
N GLU A 575 -38.58 73.83 29.45
CA GLU A 575 -39.83 73.81 28.67
C GLU A 575 -39.78 72.85 27.48
N LEU A 576 -38.67 72.83 26.72
CA LEU A 576 -38.47 71.85 25.65
C LEU A 576 -38.44 70.42 26.19
N TYR A 577 -37.81 70.21 27.34
CA TYR A 577 -37.78 68.90 28.00
C TYR A 577 -39.18 68.48 28.47
N LYS A 578 -39.95 69.39 29.06
CA LYS A 578 -41.37 69.17 29.40
C LYS A 578 -42.20 68.81 28.16
N LEU A 579 -42.08 69.57 27.08
CA LEU A 579 -42.72 69.28 25.79
C LEU A 579 -42.33 67.90 25.25
N SER A 580 -41.06 67.51 25.38
CA SER A 580 -40.60 66.19 24.93
C SER A 580 -41.25 65.03 25.71
N LEU A 581 -41.50 65.24 27.01
CA LEU A 581 -42.19 64.27 27.87
C LEU A 581 -43.69 64.22 27.54
N GLU A 582 -44.32 65.37 27.30
CA GLU A 582 -45.72 65.44 26.87
C GLU A 582 -45.93 64.78 25.49
N ILE A 583 -45.01 64.99 24.53
CA ILE A 583 -45.04 64.31 23.22
C ILE A 583 -44.89 62.79 23.39
N LYS A 584 -44.00 62.33 24.28
CA LYS A 584 -43.87 60.89 24.59
C LYS A 584 -45.17 60.32 25.18
N LEU A 585 -45.82 61.05 26.08
CA LEU A 585 -47.11 60.68 26.65
C LEU A 585 -48.21 60.61 25.59
N LEU A 586 -48.30 61.63 24.72
CA LEU A 586 -49.28 61.67 23.64
C LEU A 586 -49.06 60.56 22.61
N LYS A 587 -47.80 60.27 22.24
CA LYS A 587 -47.48 59.12 21.38
C LYS A 587 -47.95 57.82 22.00
N ARG A 588 -47.66 57.61 23.29
CA ARG A 588 -48.12 56.42 24.00
C ARG A 588 -49.65 56.31 24.02
N GLN A 589 -50.36 57.43 24.19
CA GLN A 589 -51.82 57.44 24.13
C GLN A 589 -52.37 57.20 22.71
N ILE A 590 -51.68 57.68 21.66
CA ILE A 590 -52.03 57.41 20.26
C ILE A 590 -51.79 55.92 19.94
N ASP A 591 -50.67 55.36 20.39
CA ASP A 591 -50.35 53.94 20.23
C ASP A 591 -51.39 53.07 20.98
N GLU A 592 -51.72 53.42 22.24
CA GLU A 592 -52.80 52.76 22.99
C GLU A 592 -54.17 52.89 22.29
N LYS A 593 -54.47 54.02 21.63
CA LYS A 593 -55.74 54.22 20.91
C LYS A 593 -55.78 53.52 19.54
N ALA A 594 -54.66 53.45 18.83
CA ALA A 594 -54.51 52.68 17.59
C ALA A 594 -54.58 51.16 17.85
N ASP A 595 -54.07 50.69 18.99
CA ASP A 595 -54.23 49.30 19.44
C ASP A 595 -55.71 48.99 19.79
N LEU A 596 -56.47 49.96 20.31
CA LEU A 596 -57.92 49.84 20.57
C LEU A 596 -58.80 49.95 19.31
N GLU A 597 -58.38 50.67 18.27
CA GLU A 597 -59.10 50.75 16.98
C GLU A 597 -58.76 49.59 16.03
N SER A 598 -57.64 48.88 16.23
CA SER A 598 -57.28 47.66 15.49
C SER A 598 -57.88 46.36 16.08
N SER A 599 -58.57 46.47 17.22
CA SER A 599 -59.19 45.37 17.96
C SER A 599 -60.74 45.36 17.93
N VAL A 600 -61.37 46.12 17.02
CA VAL A 600 -62.82 46.13 16.72
C VAL A 600 -63.12 45.83 15.26
#